data_AF-A0A1V3WWC4-F1
#
_entry.id   AF-A0A1V3WWC4-F1
#
_cell.length_a   1.000
_cell.length_b   1.000
_cell.length_c   1.000
_cell.angle_alpha   90.00
_cell.angle_beta   90.00
_cell.angle_gamma   90.00
#
_symmetry.space_group_name_H-M   'P 1'
#
loop_
_entity.id
_entity.type
_entity.pdbx_description
1 polymer ?
#
loop_
_entity_poly.entity_id
_entity_poly.type
_entity_poly.pdbx_seq_one_letter_code
_entity_poly.pdbx_strand_id
1 'polypeptide(L)' 'MKFQTAYNAAGGHNAVWNFDDNGTHSWEYWGAQLNAMKPDLQHTLGATPGGGGNGTTQGT' A
#
# COMPACT_ATOMS: atom_id res chain seq x y z
N MET A 1 -5.09 20.22 0.92
CA MET A 1 -5.05 18.86 0.34
C MET A 1 -5.77 18.81 -1.02
N LYS A 2 -5.21 19.42 -2.08
CA LYS A 2 -5.93 19.56 -3.37
C LYS A 2 -6.32 18.23 -4.02
N PHE A 3 -5.40 17.26 -4.01
CA PHE A 3 -5.62 15.96 -4.64
C PHE A 3 -6.68 15.12 -3.91
N GLN A 4 -6.63 15.03 -2.57
CA GLN A 4 -7.65 14.34 -1.78
C GLN A 4 -9.04 14.93 -2.00
N THR A 5 -9.15 16.26 -2.00
CA THR A 5 -10.44 16.93 -2.26
C THR A 5 -10.99 16.57 -3.64
N ALA A 6 -10.14 16.60 -4.68
CA ALA A 6 -10.56 16.23 -6.03
C ALA A 6 -10.95 14.74 -6.14
N TYR A 7 -10.19 13.83 -5.52
CA TYR A 7 -10.49 12.40 -5.48
C TYR A 7 -11.87 12.14 -4.84
N ASN A 8 -12.12 12.75 -3.68
CA ASN A 8 -13.40 12.62 -2.98
C ASN A 8 -14.55 13.25 -3.77
N ALA A 9 -14.33 14.43 -4.37
CA ALA A 9 -15.34 15.11 -5.19
C ALA A 9 -15.72 14.31 -6.44
N ALA A 10 -14.80 13.50 -6.97
CA ALA A 10 -15.05 12.58 -8.08
C ALA A 10 -15.73 11.26 -7.65
N GLY A 11 -16.04 11.07 -6.36
CA GLY A 11 -16.66 9.84 -5.84
C GLY A 11 -15.66 8.72 -5.51
N GLY A 12 -14.38 9.03 -5.43
CA GLY A 12 -13.35 8.09 -4.98
C GLY A 12 -13.61 7.65 -3.53
N HIS A 13 -13.45 6.34 -3.27
CA HIS A 13 -13.83 5.72 -2.00
C HIS A 13 -12.90 4.58 -1.56
N ASN A 14 -11.74 4.42 -2.21
CA ASN A 14 -10.78 3.35 -1.92
C ASN A 14 -9.34 3.88 -1.91
N ALA A 15 -9.09 4.94 -1.13
CA ALA A 15 -7.77 5.53 -0.95
C ALA A 15 -7.48 5.70 0.54
N VAL A 16 -6.23 5.42 0.93
CA VAL A 16 -5.70 5.71 2.26
C VAL A 16 -4.93 7.03 2.19
N TRP A 17 -5.19 7.93 3.15
CA TRP A 17 -4.59 9.26 3.22
C TRP A 17 -3.76 9.38 4.50
N ASN A 18 -2.43 9.34 4.39
CA ASN A 18 -1.50 9.53 5.50
C ASN A 18 -0.83 10.91 5.35
N PHE A 19 -1.31 11.90 6.10
CA PHE A 19 -0.76 13.26 6.13
C PHE A 19 -0.30 13.55 7.55
N ASP A 20 0.89 13.07 7.89
CA ASP A 20 1.48 13.29 9.21
C ASP A 20 1.84 14.78 9.39
N ASP A 21 1.74 15.29 10.62
CA ASP A 21 2.13 16.67 10.97
C ASP A 21 3.66 16.90 10.82
N ASN A 22 4.41 15.82 10.61
CA ASN A 22 5.85 15.75 10.47
C ASN A 22 6.25 14.85 9.28
N GLY A 23 7.39 15.17 8.66
CA GLY A 23 7.88 14.46 7.49
C GLY A 23 8.83 15.32 6.67
N THR A 24 9.94 14.75 6.22
CA THR A 24 10.82 15.36 5.21
C THR A 24 10.88 14.48 3.97
N HIS A 25 11.35 15.06 2.87
CA HIS A 25 11.58 14.33 1.62
C HIS A 25 12.84 13.46 1.75
N SER A 26 12.75 12.40 2.56
CA SER A 26 13.87 11.54 2.89
C SER A 26 13.47 10.06 2.94
N TRP A 27 14.46 9.19 2.81
CA TRP A 27 14.26 7.74 2.75
C TRP A 27 13.68 7.16 4.02
N GLU A 28 13.98 7.76 5.18
CA GLU A 28 13.48 7.29 6.47
C GLU A 28 11.95 7.33 6.53
N TYR A 29 11.34 8.43 6.06
CA TYR A 29 9.87 8.56 6.01
C TYR A 29 9.24 7.65 4.97
N TRP A 30 9.84 7.56 3.77
CA TRP A 30 9.33 6.68 2.72
C TRP A 30 9.44 5.20 3.08
N GLY A 31 10.55 4.79 3.72
CA GLY A 31 10.76 3.43 4.18
C GLY A 31 9.77 3.03 5.28
N ALA A 32 9.46 3.94 6.20
CA ALA A 32 8.43 3.73 7.22
C ALA A 32 7.04 3.51 6.58
N GLN A 33 6.66 4.35 5.61
CA GLN A 33 5.37 4.22 4.91
C GLN A 33 5.30 2.91 4.10
N LEU A 34 6.37 2.51 3.40
CA LEU A 34 6.41 1.24 2.67
C LEU A 34 6.19 0.03 3.60
N ASN A 35 6.86 0.02 4.77
CA ASN A 35 6.67 -1.04 5.75
C ASN A 35 5.24 -1.06 6.30
N ALA A 36 4.63 0.10 6.54
CA ALA A 36 3.26 0.21 7.00
C ALA A 36 2.23 -0.28 5.96
N MET A 37 2.51 -0.10 4.66
CA MET A 37 1.62 -0.53 3.57
C MET A 37 1.66 -2.04 3.30
N LYS A 38 2.66 -2.76 3.79
CA LYS A 38 2.84 -4.20 3.52
C LYS A 38 1.56 -5.05 3.71
N PRO A 39 0.84 -4.99 4.85
CA PRO A 39 -0.38 -5.79 5.03
C PRO A 39 -1.50 -5.39 4.05
N ASP A 40 -1.67 -4.10 3.78
CA ASP A 40 -2.69 -3.60 2.84
C ASP A 40 -2.42 -4.07 1.41
N LEU A 41 -1.16 -4.02 0.97
CA LEU A 41 -0.73 -4.53 -0.32
C LEU A 41 -0.96 -6.05 -0.43
N GLN A 42 -0.65 -6.80 0.63
CA GLN A 42 -0.90 -8.25 0.64
C GLN A 42 -2.38 -8.57 0.51
N HIS A 43 -3.24 -7.86 1.25
CA HIS A 43 -4.68 -8.04 1.21
C HIS A 43 -5.26 -7.67 -0.16
N THR A 44 -4.93 -6.49 -0.66
CA THR A 44 -5.47 -5.95 -1.92
C THR A 44 -5.04 -6.77 -3.14
N LEU A 45 -3.81 -7.27 -3.15
CA LEU A 45 -3.27 -8.08 -4.26
C LEU A 45 -3.49 -9.58 -4.07
N GLY A 46 -4.08 -10.02 -2.96
CA GLY A 46 -4.28 -11.45 -2.66
C GLY A 46 -2.98 -12.23 -2.44
N ALA A 47 -1.90 -11.56 -2.00
CA ALA A 47 -0.63 -12.23 -1.74
C ALA A 47 -0.72 -13.07 -0.47
N THR A 48 -0.36 -14.35 -0.56
CA THR A 48 -0.27 -15.23 0.61
C THR A 48 1.11 -15.08 1.26
N PRO A 49 1.20 -14.72 2.56
CA PRO A 49 2.47 -14.69 3.27
C PRO A 49 3.18 -16.05 3.17
N GLY A 50 4.42 -16.06 2.67
CA GLY A 50 5.20 -17.29 2.47
C GLY A 50 5.10 -17.91 1.07
N GLY A 51 4.24 -17.41 0.18
CA GLY A 51 4.09 -17.84 -1.22
C GLY A 51 5.15 -17.30 -2.19
N GLY A 52 6.39 -17.16 -1.73
CA GLY A 52 7.52 -16.85 -2.62
C GLY A 52 7.74 -18.01 -3.58
N GLY A 53 7.40 -17.82 -4.86
CA GLY A 53 7.38 -18.88 -5.86
C GLY A 53 8.67 -19.69 -5.93
N ASN A 54 8.61 -20.93 -5.48
CA ASN A 54 9.28 -22.02 -6.18
C ASN A 54 8.18 -22.69 -7.02
N GLY A 55 8.16 -22.37 -8.31
CA GLY A 55 7.20 -22.92 -9.27
C GLY A 55 7.48 -24.39 -9.52
N THR A 56 7.14 -25.25 -8.57
CA THR A 56 7.16 -26.70 -8.69
C THR A 56 6.14 -27.27 -7.72
N THR A 57 4.87 -27.28 -8.09
CA THR A 57 3.98 -28.43 -7.88
C THR A 57 2.79 -28.29 -8.83
N GLN A 58 2.96 -28.90 -10.00
CA GLN A 58 1.88 -29.46 -10.79
C GLN A 58 1.35 -30.69 -10.05
N GLY A 59 0.02 -30.84 -9.96
CA GLY A 59 -0.66 -32.07 -9.52
C GLY A 59 -1.84 -31.76 -8.60
N THR A 60 -3.05 -32.28 -8.83
CA THR A 60 -3.59 -33.32 -9.73
C THR A 60 -5.04 -33.00 -10.02
#